data_AF-A0A067LTC0-F1
#
_entry.id   AF-A0A067LTC0-F1
#
_cell.length_a   1.000
_cell.length_b   1.000
_cell.length_c   1.000
_cell.angle_alpha   90.00
_cell.angle_beta   90.00
_cell.angle_gamma   90.00
#
_symmetry.space_group_name_H-M   'P 1'
#
loop_
_entity.id
_entity.type
_entity.pdbx_description
1 polymer ?
#
loop_
_entity_poly.entity_id
_entity_poly.type
_entity_poly.pdbx_seq_one_letter_code
_entity_poly.pdbx_strand_id
1 'polypeptide(L)'
;MGKAHSANTLSRYGAMQAEMGLERSRRVHIVFRNTYLLQYEAHRTADNVPVSATDKAAFEMTEAYHKDCARRKEAYTEASKLPFGARDEWRVGPETYSAAIKDCNRLARACFESNGILFIPSELWFGFLMRRAAALEFAQSRTYKINPVNYGALSGLYAHLKRSIDNTVPVPPPHVRLTLSILCLPEIAARFGMAWLHNLNLDLTSPLDELAFEDKLLGVYKSLGYQVGKNPNRKKAVPKRVAGTSKEYPIGEWPTLASLRREMGQRPLSLIKPWVPVSPCDNSMPAAEVFVLFTAQVWDMIQPELLLQPVPPPPATLEEAMERWSAAYLFQRITEVDFIPLISGLQTEEAARGRPQLSFLNRRPIFFPMPEENIRPGSRWLQFRDRHGYLRRLAEFLKQMAKEDGEILLESLTDMLDNVQCLPCSVKGTASSGGKVWTAGKKEGVEVYANPRFYRIRGLGSDNQGPAQKRPVAQARPSAFAKKLRGSDSDSDSDSEEDEAAAAKWLEARKAAARNRKRSGKAKNSRKPPARKPRANRDPEDLPPVSTEEPEEETDSGRQPPAPGAKPLTRKTKAKSSREPPKPAAQARRVESTRRQPARRAKGGKVASEAEPEEEEYIDGLDDMLEESGDEDESVGG
;
A
#
# COMPACT_ATOMS: atom_id res chain seq x y z
N MET A 1 9.69 -37.22 22.27
CA MET A 1 8.65 -36.17 22.47
C MET A 1 7.77 -36.12 21.22
N GLY A 2 6.50 -35.74 21.35
CA GLY A 2 5.56 -35.61 20.22
C GLY A 2 5.85 -34.37 19.36
N LYS A 3 5.24 -34.31 18.17
CA LYS A 3 5.20 -33.14 17.28
C LYS A 3 4.04 -32.24 17.67
N ALA A 4 4.33 -30.97 17.95
CA ALA A 4 3.31 -29.96 18.17
C ALA A 4 2.81 -29.39 16.84
N HIS A 5 1.52 -29.14 16.75
CA HIS A 5 0.84 -28.48 15.65
C HIS A 5 0.22 -27.19 16.19
N SER A 6 0.63 -26.06 15.62
CA SER A 6 0.15 -24.74 16.04
C SER A 6 -1.30 -24.49 15.64
N ALA A 7 -2.09 -23.96 16.57
CA ALA A 7 -3.43 -23.45 16.31
C ALA A 7 -3.38 -21.92 16.16
N ASN A 8 -4.09 -21.36 15.18
CA ASN A 8 -4.14 -19.91 14.97
C ASN A 8 -2.75 -19.23 14.98
N THR A 9 -1.75 -19.88 14.38
CA THR A 9 -0.34 -19.42 14.35
C THR A 9 0.34 -19.27 15.72
N LEU A 10 -0.22 -19.85 16.78
CA LEU A 10 0.39 -19.89 18.11
C LEU A 10 1.46 -21.00 18.17
N SER A 11 2.71 -20.64 18.43
CA SER A 11 3.84 -21.59 18.30
C SER A 11 3.84 -22.70 19.36
N ARG A 12 3.27 -22.44 20.53
CA ARG A 12 3.28 -23.36 21.69
C ARG A 12 1.92 -23.97 22.02
N TYR A 13 0.86 -23.53 21.34
CA TYR A 13 -0.51 -23.93 21.65
C TYR A 13 -1.16 -24.57 20.43
N GLY A 14 -1.92 -25.64 20.65
CA GLY A 14 -2.59 -26.36 19.58
C GLY A 14 -2.69 -27.85 19.86
N ALA A 15 -2.42 -28.66 18.85
CA ALA A 15 -2.46 -30.12 18.95
C ALA A 15 -1.07 -30.71 19.20
N MET A 16 -1.01 -31.88 19.83
CA MET A 16 0.20 -32.65 20.02
C MET A 16 0.02 -34.08 19.54
N GLN A 17 0.83 -34.48 18.58
CA GLN A 17 0.83 -35.81 18.00
C GLN A 17 2.10 -36.56 18.40
N ALA A 18 1.97 -37.72 19.03
CA ALA A 18 3.08 -38.59 19.39
C ALA A 18 2.91 -39.97 18.76
N GLU A 19 3.80 -40.29 17.82
CA GLU A 19 3.97 -41.66 17.34
C GLU A 19 4.85 -42.44 18.31
N MET A 20 4.45 -43.68 18.59
CA MET A 20 5.21 -44.54 19.47
C MET A 20 6.29 -45.28 18.68
N GLY A 21 7.51 -45.32 19.22
CA GLY A 21 8.59 -46.11 18.64
C GLY A 21 8.19 -47.59 18.51
N LEU A 22 8.58 -48.23 17.42
CA LEU A 22 8.10 -49.55 17.00
C LEU A 22 8.21 -50.62 18.10
N GLU A 23 9.35 -50.65 18.81
CA GLU A 23 9.60 -51.61 19.88
C GLU A 23 8.72 -51.36 21.12
N ARG A 24 8.57 -50.10 21.53
CA ARG A 24 7.68 -49.72 22.63
C ARG A 24 6.22 -50.00 22.27
N SER A 25 5.82 -49.69 21.04
CA SER A 25 4.48 -49.96 20.52
C SER A 25 4.14 -51.44 20.57
N ARG A 26 5.07 -52.33 20.23
CA ARG A 26 4.89 -53.80 20.37
C ARG A 26 4.67 -54.24 21.82
N ARG A 27 5.27 -53.56 22.79
CA ARG A 27 5.18 -53.92 24.22
C ARG A 27 3.91 -53.41 24.90
N VAL A 28 3.49 -52.17 24.58
CA VAL A 28 2.33 -51.53 25.24
C VAL A 28 1.08 -51.49 24.35
N HIS A 29 1.19 -51.97 23.11
CA HIS A 29 0.13 -51.95 22.09
C HIS A 29 -0.50 -50.57 21.88
N ILE A 30 0.28 -49.50 22.06
CA ILE A 30 -0.10 -48.13 21.69
C ILE A 30 0.75 -47.75 20.48
N VAL A 31 0.09 -47.41 19.38
CA VAL A 31 0.76 -47.04 18.12
C VAL A 31 0.90 -45.52 18.02
N PHE A 32 -0.13 -44.81 18.49
CA PHE A 32 -0.29 -43.40 18.24
C PHE A 32 -1.14 -42.75 19.33
N ARG A 33 -0.78 -41.53 19.71
CA ARG A 33 -1.62 -40.66 20.54
C ARG A 33 -1.64 -39.25 19.94
N ASN A 34 -2.80 -38.63 19.90
CA ASN A 34 -2.94 -37.24 19.43
C ASN A 34 -3.95 -36.50 20.29
N THR A 35 -3.57 -35.35 20.84
CA THR A 35 -4.47 -34.48 21.58
C THR A 35 -4.68 -33.20 20.79
N TYR A 36 -5.92 -32.80 20.53
CA TYR A 36 -6.24 -31.62 19.72
C TYR A 36 -7.51 -30.91 20.18
N LEU A 37 -7.58 -29.60 19.92
CA LEU A 37 -8.73 -28.77 20.27
C LEU A 37 -9.90 -29.02 19.31
N LEU A 38 -11.14 -29.03 19.82
CA LEU A 38 -12.35 -29.23 19.03
C LEU A 38 -12.89 -27.95 18.36
N GLN A 39 -12.16 -26.83 18.43
CA GLN A 39 -12.57 -25.58 17.78
C GLN A 39 -12.89 -25.73 16.29
N TYR A 40 -12.27 -26.72 15.61
CA TYR A 40 -12.49 -26.95 14.19
C TYR A 40 -13.91 -27.43 13.89
N GLU A 41 -14.62 -27.98 14.90
CA GLU A 41 -16.01 -28.41 14.77
C GLU A 41 -16.94 -27.23 14.49
N ALA A 42 -16.56 -25.99 14.86
CA ALA A 42 -17.31 -24.77 14.54
C ALA A 42 -17.43 -24.50 13.03
N HIS A 43 -16.44 -24.93 12.24
CA HIS A 43 -16.38 -24.67 10.79
C HIS A 43 -16.25 -25.95 9.94
N ARG A 44 -16.35 -27.11 10.57
CA ARG A 44 -16.29 -28.43 9.94
C ARG A 44 -17.53 -28.65 9.06
N THR A 45 -17.29 -29.12 7.84
CA THR A 45 -18.35 -29.66 6.97
C THR A 45 -18.57 -31.14 7.25
N ALA A 46 -19.71 -31.69 6.81
CA ALA A 46 -20.02 -33.12 6.97
C ALA A 46 -18.87 -34.02 6.45
N ASP A 47 -18.28 -33.66 5.31
CA ASP A 47 -17.19 -34.40 4.67
C ASP A 47 -15.80 -34.06 5.24
N ASN A 48 -15.73 -33.20 6.26
CA ASN A 48 -14.49 -32.75 6.90
C ASN A 48 -13.50 -32.07 5.93
N VAL A 49 -14.01 -31.53 4.82
CA VAL A 49 -13.22 -30.79 3.83
C VAL A 49 -13.23 -29.31 4.19
N PRO A 50 -12.05 -28.68 4.39
CA PRO A 50 -11.97 -27.26 4.66
C PRO A 50 -12.56 -26.46 3.49
N VAL A 51 -13.68 -25.78 3.74
CA VAL A 51 -14.22 -24.80 2.80
C VAL A 51 -13.42 -23.52 3.01
N SER A 52 -12.65 -23.12 2.00
CA SER A 52 -11.97 -21.82 1.99
C SER A 52 -11.90 -21.32 0.56
N ALA A 53 -11.97 -20.00 0.40
CA ALA A 53 -11.75 -19.39 -0.90
C ALA A 53 -10.34 -19.71 -1.41
N THR A 54 -10.22 -19.92 -2.72
CA THR A 54 -8.92 -20.14 -3.35
C THR A 54 -8.05 -18.89 -3.26
N ASP A 55 -6.73 -19.05 -3.32
CA ASP A 55 -5.81 -17.91 -3.33
C ASP A 55 -6.09 -16.97 -4.52
N LYS A 56 -6.55 -17.54 -5.64
CA LYS A 56 -7.03 -16.76 -6.80
C LYS A 56 -8.31 -15.97 -6.47
N ALA A 57 -9.29 -16.59 -5.81
CA ALA A 57 -10.51 -15.91 -5.39
C ALA A 57 -10.23 -14.75 -4.42
N ALA A 58 -9.28 -14.93 -3.50
CA ALA A 58 -8.79 -13.88 -2.60
C ALA A 58 -8.04 -12.78 -3.36
N PHE A 59 -7.12 -13.17 -4.26
CA PHE A 59 -6.38 -12.26 -5.13
C PHE A 59 -7.30 -11.45 -6.05
N GLU A 60 -8.41 -12.00 -6.51
CA GLU A 60 -9.36 -11.30 -7.38
C GLU A 60 -10.47 -10.57 -6.60
N MET A 61 -10.55 -10.74 -5.27
CA MET A 61 -11.65 -10.25 -4.41
C MET A 61 -13.03 -10.64 -4.95
N THR A 62 -13.16 -11.92 -5.33
CA THR A 62 -14.42 -12.45 -5.87
C THR A 62 -15.50 -12.57 -4.81
N GLU A 63 -16.76 -12.72 -5.25
CA GLU A 63 -17.89 -13.00 -4.37
C GLU A 63 -17.65 -14.26 -3.51
N ALA A 64 -16.96 -15.27 -4.04
CA ALA A 64 -16.60 -16.48 -3.30
C ALA A 64 -15.69 -16.18 -2.09
N TYR A 65 -14.78 -15.21 -2.21
CA TYR A 65 -13.95 -14.75 -1.09
C TYR A 65 -14.78 -14.05 -0.01
N HIS A 66 -15.66 -13.13 -0.41
CA HIS A 66 -16.54 -12.43 0.54
C HIS A 66 -17.52 -13.36 1.25
N LYS A 67 -18.09 -14.34 0.53
CA LYS A 67 -18.92 -15.40 1.12
C LYS A 67 -18.15 -16.23 2.14
N ASP A 68 -16.89 -16.58 1.87
CA ASP A 68 -16.03 -17.27 2.84
C ASP A 68 -15.72 -16.42 4.09
N CYS A 69 -15.52 -15.09 3.93
CA CYS A 69 -15.38 -14.18 5.07
C CYS A 69 -16.64 -14.14 5.93
N ALA A 70 -17.80 -13.95 5.32
CA ALA A 70 -19.08 -13.84 6.03
C ALA A 70 -19.42 -15.13 6.79
N ARG A 71 -19.34 -16.29 6.10
CA ARG A 71 -19.57 -17.61 6.71
C ARG A 71 -18.70 -17.86 7.94
N ARG A 72 -17.43 -17.45 7.88
CA ARG A 72 -16.50 -17.62 9.02
C ARG A 72 -16.89 -16.75 10.21
N LYS A 73 -17.29 -15.49 9.99
CA LYS A 73 -17.76 -14.60 11.06
C LYS A 73 -19.01 -15.16 11.74
N GLU A 74 -19.95 -15.65 10.95
CA GLU A 74 -21.16 -16.29 11.44
C GLU A 74 -20.82 -17.54 12.28
N ALA A 75 -19.98 -18.43 11.75
CA ALA A 75 -19.54 -19.62 12.47
C ALA A 75 -18.88 -19.30 13.82
N TYR A 76 -18.02 -18.28 13.90
CA TYR A 76 -17.42 -17.86 15.18
C TYR A 76 -18.42 -17.24 16.14
N THR A 77 -19.42 -16.52 15.63
CA THR A 77 -20.47 -15.89 16.46
C THR A 77 -21.39 -16.93 17.09
N GLU A 78 -21.67 -18.03 16.37
CA GLU A 78 -22.43 -19.13 16.95
C GLU A 78 -21.55 -19.97 17.89
N ALA A 79 -20.30 -20.22 17.51
CA ALA A 79 -19.36 -20.96 18.35
C ALA A 79 -19.00 -20.24 19.66
N SER A 80 -19.03 -18.89 19.71
CA SER A 80 -18.79 -18.17 20.96
C SER A 80 -19.80 -18.50 22.06
N LYS A 81 -20.99 -19.02 21.70
CA LYS A 81 -22.08 -19.37 22.62
C LYS A 81 -22.05 -20.82 23.09
N LEU A 82 -21.16 -21.65 22.53
CA LEU A 82 -21.11 -23.09 22.79
C LEU A 82 -19.80 -23.45 23.50
N PRO A 83 -19.81 -24.43 24.43
CA PRO A 83 -18.58 -24.94 25.01
C PRO A 83 -17.87 -25.89 24.03
N PHE A 84 -16.56 -25.72 23.87
CA PHE A 84 -15.71 -26.62 23.10
C PHE A 84 -14.68 -27.31 24.00
N GLY A 85 -14.44 -28.59 23.76
CA GLY A 85 -13.46 -29.39 24.49
C GLY A 85 -12.14 -29.60 23.74
N ALA A 86 -11.31 -30.47 24.31
CA ALA A 86 -10.20 -31.10 23.62
C ALA A 86 -10.49 -32.60 23.46
N ARG A 87 -9.97 -33.21 22.40
CA ARG A 87 -10.04 -34.65 22.18
C ARG A 87 -8.66 -35.26 22.30
N ASP A 88 -8.55 -36.34 23.07
CA ASP A 88 -7.36 -37.17 23.16
C ASP A 88 -7.64 -38.51 22.44
N GLU A 89 -7.00 -38.71 21.30
CA GLU A 89 -7.19 -39.84 20.40
C GLU A 89 -6.04 -40.84 20.53
N TRP A 90 -6.37 -42.11 20.74
CA TRP A 90 -5.41 -43.19 20.90
C TRP A 90 -5.65 -44.25 19.81
N ARG A 91 -4.59 -44.68 19.12
CA ARG A 91 -4.63 -45.88 18.27
C ARG A 91 -3.89 -46.99 18.99
N VAL A 92 -4.64 -48.01 19.39
CA VAL A 92 -4.18 -49.07 20.28
C VAL A 92 -4.61 -50.45 19.76
N GLY A 93 -3.92 -51.49 20.22
CA GLY A 93 -4.34 -52.87 20.00
C GLY A 93 -5.55 -53.26 20.87
N PRO A 94 -6.22 -54.38 20.57
CA PRO A 94 -7.46 -54.80 21.24
C PRO A 94 -7.34 -54.98 22.76
N GLU A 95 -6.20 -55.47 23.22
CA GLU A 95 -5.92 -55.72 24.64
C GLU A 95 -5.81 -54.40 25.43
N THR A 96 -4.99 -53.47 24.95
CA THR A 96 -4.85 -52.13 25.53
C THR A 96 -6.13 -51.33 25.44
N TYR A 97 -6.91 -51.47 24.36
CA TYR A 97 -8.24 -50.86 24.26
C TYR A 97 -9.18 -51.35 25.37
N SER A 98 -9.23 -52.67 25.58
CA SER A 98 -10.07 -53.30 26.59
C SER A 98 -9.67 -52.86 28.01
N ALA A 99 -8.37 -52.71 28.27
CA ALA A 99 -7.86 -52.18 29.53
C ALA A 99 -8.20 -50.70 29.71
N ALA A 100 -7.98 -49.88 28.68
CA ALA A 100 -8.22 -48.44 28.72
C ALA A 100 -9.70 -48.09 28.92
N ILE A 101 -10.62 -48.85 28.31
CA ILE A 101 -12.07 -48.64 28.52
C ILE A 101 -12.50 -48.92 29.96
N LYS A 102 -12.00 -50.01 30.55
CA LYS A 102 -12.32 -50.36 31.95
C LYS A 102 -11.87 -49.26 32.92
N ASP A 103 -10.75 -48.60 32.61
CA ASP A 103 -10.12 -47.56 33.44
C ASP A 103 -10.36 -46.13 32.95
N CYS A 104 -11.27 -45.92 31.99
CA CYS A 104 -11.37 -44.65 31.25
C CYS A 104 -11.58 -43.42 32.16
N ASN A 105 -12.42 -43.53 33.19
CA ASN A 105 -12.69 -42.46 34.14
C ASN A 105 -11.43 -42.06 34.92
N ARG A 106 -10.63 -43.04 35.33
CA ARG A 106 -9.37 -42.79 36.05
C ARG A 106 -8.35 -42.12 35.14
N LEU A 107 -8.24 -42.58 33.89
CA LEU A 107 -7.36 -41.98 32.89
C LEU A 107 -7.75 -40.55 32.54
N ALA A 108 -9.06 -40.28 32.42
CA ALA A 108 -9.58 -38.93 32.20
C ALA A 108 -9.23 -38.00 33.36
N ARG A 109 -9.49 -38.42 34.62
CA ARG A 109 -9.15 -37.63 35.81
C ARG A 109 -7.65 -37.32 35.89
N ALA A 110 -6.81 -38.34 35.70
CA ALA A 110 -5.36 -38.15 35.69
C ALA A 110 -4.91 -37.15 34.60
N CYS A 111 -5.61 -37.12 33.46
CA CYS A 111 -5.35 -36.12 32.41
C CYS A 111 -5.74 -34.70 32.86
N PHE A 112 -6.89 -34.52 33.52
CA PHE A 112 -7.29 -33.21 34.06
C PHE A 112 -6.37 -32.75 35.19
N GLU A 113 -6.03 -33.64 36.13
CA GLU A 113 -5.14 -33.38 37.25
C GLU A 113 -3.71 -33.04 36.81
N SER A 114 -3.29 -33.49 35.62
CA SER A 114 -2.00 -33.12 35.06
C SER A 114 -1.88 -31.64 34.67
N ASN A 115 -2.99 -30.89 34.66
CA ASN A 115 -3.06 -29.49 34.25
C ASN A 115 -2.43 -29.21 32.86
N GLY A 116 -2.43 -30.22 31.99
CA GLY A 116 -1.88 -30.12 30.63
C GLY A 116 -2.77 -29.37 29.63
N ILE A 117 -3.99 -28.98 30.02
CA ILE A 117 -4.97 -28.29 29.16
C ILE A 117 -5.25 -26.91 29.75
N LEU A 118 -5.05 -25.87 28.94
CA LEU A 118 -5.47 -24.51 29.25
C LEU A 118 -6.92 -24.30 28.74
N PHE A 119 -7.86 -24.12 29.67
CA PHE A 119 -9.25 -23.78 29.32
C PHE A 119 -9.39 -22.26 29.17
N ILE A 120 -10.02 -21.84 28.07
CA ILE A 120 -10.29 -20.43 27.75
C ILE A 120 -11.80 -20.29 27.50
N PRO A 121 -12.47 -19.25 28.01
CA PRO A 121 -13.87 -19.00 27.68
C PRO A 121 -14.09 -18.94 26.16
N SER A 122 -15.13 -19.62 25.68
CA SER A 122 -15.39 -19.73 24.23
C SER A 122 -15.67 -18.35 23.61
N GLU A 123 -16.36 -17.46 24.33
CA GLU A 123 -16.54 -16.08 23.93
C GLU A 123 -15.22 -15.34 23.70
N LEU A 124 -14.28 -15.44 24.64
CA LEU A 124 -12.98 -14.79 24.54
C LEU A 124 -12.19 -15.33 23.35
N TRP A 125 -12.15 -16.66 23.20
CA TRP A 125 -11.41 -17.33 22.15
C TRP A 125 -11.96 -17.05 20.76
N PHE A 126 -13.25 -17.29 20.51
CA PHE A 126 -13.87 -17.03 19.21
C PHE A 126 -13.98 -15.54 18.90
N GLY A 127 -14.15 -14.68 19.91
CA GLY A 127 -14.04 -13.23 19.76
C GLY A 127 -12.66 -12.80 19.27
N PHE A 128 -11.59 -13.41 19.77
CA PHE A 128 -10.23 -13.21 19.27
C PHE A 128 -10.06 -13.70 17.82
N LEU A 129 -10.53 -14.91 17.49
CA LEU A 129 -10.46 -15.44 16.11
C LEU A 129 -11.20 -14.54 15.12
N MET A 130 -12.36 -14.02 15.52
CA MET A 130 -13.17 -13.09 14.72
C MET A 130 -12.46 -11.77 14.47
N ARG A 131 -11.91 -11.13 15.52
CA ARG A 131 -11.12 -9.90 15.37
C ARG A 131 -9.92 -10.11 14.44
N ARG A 132 -9.22 -11.24 14.57
CA ARG A 132 -8.09 -11.58 13.70
C ARG A 132 -8.52 -11.79 12.24
N ALA A 133 -9.59 -12.54 12.00
CA ALA A 133 -10.13 -12.75 10.66
C ALA A 133 -10.59 -11.43 10.01
N ALA A 134 -11.25 -10.56 10.78
CA ALA A 134 -11.67 -9.24 10.34
C ALA A 134 -10.48 -8.32 10.01
N ALA A 135 -9.42 -8.33 10.84
CA ALA A 135 -8.20 -7.57 10.57
C ALA A 135 -7.51 -8.01 9.27
N LEU A 136 -7.44 -9.31 9.01
CA LEU A 136 -6.88 -9.85 7.76
C LEU A 136 -7.73 -9.52 6.54
N GLU A 137 -9.06 -9.53 6.67
CA GLU A 137 -9.99 -9.10 5.61
C GLU A 137 -9.86 -7.59 5.33
N PHE A 138 -9.72 -6.78 6.38
CA PHE A 138 -9.47 -5.35 6.26
C PHE A 138 -8.14 -5.08 5.55
N ALA A 139 -7.06 -5.76 5.95
CA ALA A 139 -5.76 -5.68 5.31
C ALA A 139 -5.85 -6.09 3.82
N GLN A 140 -6.48 -7.22 3.50
CA GLN A 140 -6.72 -7.65 2.12
C GLN A 140 -7.46 -6.59 1.31
N SER A 141 -8.53 -6.01 1.86
CA SER A 141 -9.36 -5.01 1.20
C SER A 141 -8.62 -3.68 0.99
N ARG A 142 -7.81 -3.27 1.96
CA ARG A 142 -7.00 -2.05 1.90
C ARG A 142 -5.86 -2.21 0.90
N THR A 143 -5.12 -3.31 0.96
CA THR A 143 -4.05 -3.65 0.03
C THR A 143 -4.58 -3.86 -1.40
N TYR A 144 -5.80 -4.38 -1.56
CA TYR A 144 -6.49 -4.43 -2.86
C TYR A 144 -6.70 -3.02 -3.45
N LYS A 145 -7.14 -2.06 -2.62
CA LYS A 145 -7.36 -0.67 -3.04
C LYS A 145 -6.05 0.05 -3.37
N ILE A 146 -5.00 -0.15 -2.57
CA ILE A 146 -3.66 0.41 -2.81
C ILE A 146 -3.04 -0.19 -4.07
N ASN A 147 -3.27 -1.49 -4.29
CA ASN A 147 -2.76 -2.28 -5.41
C ASN A 147 -1.23 -2.11 -5.59
N PRO A 148 -0.44 -2.48 -4.58
CA PRO A 148 1.01 -2.36 -4.63
C PRO A 148 1.65 -3.35 -5.63
N VAL A 149 2.93 -3.16 -5.94
CA VAL A 149 3.68 -4.01 -6.90
C VAL A 149 3.83 -5.46 -6.44
N ASN A 150 3.73 -5.69 -5.14
CA ASN A 150 3.79 -6.96 -4.44
C ASN A 150 2.41 -7.42 -3.93
N TYR A 151 1.32 -6.90 -4.53
CA TYR A 151 -0.05 -7.19 -4.10
C TYR A 151 -0.33 -8.69 -4.00
N GLY A 152 0.15 -9.48 -4.95
CA GLY A 152 -0.06 -10.91 -4.98
C GLY A 152 0.65 -11.65 -3.86
N ALA A 153 1.87 -11.24 -3.51
CA ALA A 153 2.57 -11.75 -2.34
C ALA A 153 1.81 -11.45 -1.04
N LEU A 154 1.37 -10.20 -0.86
CA LEU A 154 0.58 -9.78 0.30
C LEU A 154 -0.77 -10.50 0.36
N SER A 155 -1.46 -10.65 -0.77
CA SER A 155 -2.72 -11.38 -0.85
C SER A 155 -2.55 -12.86 -0.51
N GLY A 156 -1.47 -13.49 -0.99
CA GLY A 156 -1.15 -14.88 -0.65
C GLY A 156 -0.84 -15.04 0.83
N LEU A 157 -0.11 -14.09 1.42
CA LEU A 157 0.17 -14.04 2.85
C LEU A 157 -1.11 -13.93 3.68
N TYR A 158 -1.99 -12.97 3.40
CA TYR A 158 -3.23 -12.79 4.15
C TYR A 158 -4.15 -14.00 4.02
N ALA A 159 -4.27 -14.58 2.82
CA ALA A 159 -5.05 -15.80 2.60
C ALA A 159 -4.47 -17.00 3.36
N HIS A 160 -3.13 -17.12 3.44
CA HIS A 160 -2.48 -18.14 4.24
C HIS A 160 -2.76 -17.93 5.74
N LEU A 161 -2.48 -16.74 6.28
CA LEU A 161 -2.70 -16.42 7.70
C LEU A 161 -4.17 -16.64 8.11
N LYS A 162 -5.12 -16.29 7.23
CA LYS A 162 -6.55 -16.50 7.48
C LYS A 162 -6.92 -17.98 7.53
N ARG A 163 -6.38 -18.80 6.62
CA ARG A 163 -6.59 -20.26 6.65
C ARG A 163 -5.96 -20.90 7.88
N SER A 164 -4.82 -20.38 8.33
CA SER A 164 -4.10 -20.84 9.52
C SER A 164 -4.81 -20.53 10.84
N ILE A 165 -5.89 -19.74 10.83
CA ILE A 165 -6.77 -19.55 12.00
C ILE A 165 -7.47 -20.87 12.34
N ASP A 166 -8.01 -21.51 11.31
CA ASP A 166 -8.94 -22.63 11.43
C ASP A 166 -8.30 -24.00 11.27
N ASN A 167 -7.24 -24.05 10.47
CA ASN A 167 -6.67 -25.29 9.99
C ASN A 167 -5.15 -25.22 10.00
N THR A 168 -4.50 -26.36 10.21
CA THR A 168 -3.09 -26.51 9.84
C THR A 168 -3.02 -26.53 8.31
N VAL A 169 -2.64 -25.40 7.70
CA VAL A 169 -2.60 -25.27 6.25
C VAL A 169 -1.55 -26.22 5.67
N PRO A 170 -1.91 -27.13 4.75
CA PRO A 170 -0.92 -27.97 4.08
C PRO A 170 0.07 -27.11 3.29
N VAL A 171 1.27 -27.65 3.06
CA VAL A 171 2.45 -27.00 2.45
C VAL A 171 2.09 -25.74 1.64
N PRO A 172 2.43 -24.52 2.12
CA PRO A 172 2.02 -23.29 1.45
C PRO A 172 2.59 -23.22 0.03
N PRO A 173 1.94 -22.48 -0.90
CA PRO A 173 2.50 -22.22 -2.22
C PRO A 173 3.92 -21.64 -2.12
N PRO A 174 4.81 -21.88 -3.10
CA PRO A 174 6.21 -21.44 -3.04
C PRO A 174 6.38 -19.94 -2.74
N HIS A 175 5.56 -19.08 -3.36
CA HIS A 175 5.61 -17.64 -3.12
C HIS A 175 5.22 -17.26 -1.67
N VAL A 176 4.26 -17.98 -1.07
CA VAL A 176 3.88 -17.79 0.33
C VAL A 176 5.00 -18.24 1.25
N ARG A 177 5.63 -19.39 1.00
CA ARG A 177 6.76 -19.86 1.83
C ARG A 177 7.92 -18.86 1.83
N LEU A 178 8.25 -18.33 0.65
CA LEU A 178 9.29 -17.30 0.52
C LEU A 178 8.88 -16.02 1.26
N THR A 179 7.61 -15.61 1.16
CA THR A 179 7.07 -14.46 1.91
C THR A 179 7.16 -14.65 3.42
N LEU A 180 6.79 -15.83 3.94
CA LEU A 180 6.89 -16.16 5.36
C LEU A 180 8.36 -16.12 5.86
N SER A 181 9.29 -16.58 5.03
CA SER A 181 10.73 -16.58 5.33
C SER A 181 11.33 -15.18 5.30
N ILE A 182 10.98 -14.35 4.32
CA ILE A 182 11.46 -12.95 4.24
C ILE A 182 11.00 -12.15 5.47
N LEU A 183 9.77 -12.38 5.92
CA LEU A 183 9.21 -11.71 7.09
C LEU A 183 9.63 -12.35 8.42
N CYS A 184 10.46 -13.40 8.42
CA CYS A 184 10.86 -14.15 9.61
C CYS A 184 9.67 -14.56 10.51
N LEU A 185 8.51 -14.87 9.91
CA LEU A 185 7.29 -15.15 10.67
C LEU A 185 7.38 -16.41 11.55
N PRO A 186 8.02 -17.50 11.12
CA PRO A 186 8.27 -18.65 12.00
C PRO A 186 9.09 -18.29 13.24
N GLU A 187 10.12 -17.46 13.07
CA GLU A 187 11.01 -17.00 14.14
C GLU A 187 10.28 -16.07 15.11
N ILE A 188 9.47 -15.14 14.57
CA ILE A 188 8.60 -14.27 15.35
C ILE A 188 7.61 -15.12 16.16
N ALA A 189 6.97 -16.11 15.54
CA ALA A 189 6.06 -17.00 16.25
C ALA A 189 6.76 -17.80 17.36
N ALA A 190 7.97 -18.32 17.10
CA ALA A 190 8.74 -19.05 18.09
C ALA A 190 9.12 -18.17 19.30
N ARG A 191 9.48 -16.91 19.05
CA ARG A 191 9.89 -15.94 20.09
C ARG A 191 8.72 -15.37 20.88
N PHE A 192 7.67 -14.92 20.19
CA PHE A 192 6.56 -14.16 20.78
C PHE A 192 5.29 -15.00 21.00
N GLY A 193 5.36 -16.30 20.74
CA GLY A 193 4.22 -17.21 20.92
C GLY A 193 3.19 -17.15 19.79
N MET A 194 3.23 -16.15 18.89
CA MET A 194 2.31 -16.00 17.76
C MET A 194 2.97 -15.28 16.57
N ALA A 195 2.53 -15.58 15.35
CA ALA A 195 2.93 -14.84 14.16
C ALA A 195 2.24 -13.45 14.10
N TRP A 196 3.05 -12.39 14.09
CA TRP A 196 2.62 -10.98 14.01
C TRP A 196 3.24 -10.26 12.81
N LEU A 197 2.43 -9.47 12.10
CA LEU A 197 2.89 -8.54 11.08
C LEU A 197 3.13 -7.15 11.71
N HIS A 198 4.16 -7.07 12.56
CA HIS A 198 4.44 -5.89 13.39
C HIS A 198 4.79 -4.63 12.57
N ASN A 199 5.40 -4.78 11.38
CA ASN A 199 5.75 -3.68 10.49
C ASN A 199 4.67 -3.36 9.43
N LEU A 200 3.49 -3.98 9.51
CA LEU A 200 2.44 -3.78 8.50
C LEU A 200 1.84 -2.38 8.62
N ASN A 201 2.14 -1.53 7.64
CA ASN A 201 1.55 -0.20 7.54
C ASN A 201 0.63 -0.07 6.32
N LEU A 202 -0.67 -0.19 6.55
CA LEU A 202 -1.70 -0.15 5.51
C LEU A 202 -1.98 1.25 4.94
N ASP A 203 -1.27 2.28 5.39
CA ASP A 203 -1.34 3.63 4.85
C ASP A 203 -0.23 3.90 3.82
N LEU A 204 0.79 3.06 3.78
CA LEU A 204 1.87 3.13 2.80
C LEU A 204 1.49 2.46 1.47
N THR A 205 2.12 2.94 0.40
CA THR A 205 1.97 2.33 -0.94
C THR A 205 2.71 1.00 -1.07
N SER A 206 3.66 0.72 -0.19
CA SER A 206 4.24 -0.61 0.05
C SER A 206 3.96 -0.95 1.52
N PRO A 207 2.93 -1.75 1.82
CA PRO A 207 2.55 -2.00 3.22
C PRO A 207 3.60 -2.75 4.06
N LEU A 208 4.56 -3.40 3.40
CA LEU A 208 5.70 -4.11 4.00
C LEU A 208 6.91 -3.90 3.09
N ASP A 209 7.90 -3.16 3.56
CA ASP A 209 9.09 -2.79 2.78
C ASP A 209 10.00 -4.00 2.50
N GLU A 210 10.04 -4.96 3.42
CA GLU A 210 10.77 -6.23 3.27
C GLU A 210 10.25 -7.04 2.07
N LEU A 211 9.01 -6.78 1.64
CA LEU A 211 8.37 -7.43 0.50
C LEU A 211 8.31 -6.56 -0.76
N ALA A 212 9.13 -5.51 -0.90
CA ALA A 212 9.11 -4.61 -2.06
C ALA A 212 9.48 -5.25 -3.43
N PHE A 213 9.53 -6.58 -3.52
CA PHE A 213 9.76 -7.34 -4.75
C PHE A 213 8.50 -7.42 -5.62
N GLU A 214 8.66 -7.37 -6.94
CA GLU A 214 7.54 -7.58 -7.86
C GLU A 214 6.97 -9.01 -7.75
N ASP A 215 5.64 -9.15 -7.79
CA ASP A 215 4.92 -10.44 -7.81
C ASP A 215 5.47 -11.45 -8.84
N LYS A 216 6.02 -10.93 -9.95
CA LYS A 216 6.62 -11.74 -11.02
C LYS A 216 7.87 -12.46 -10.54
N LEU A 217 8.71 -11.81 -9.73
CA LEU A 217 9.95 -12.39 -9.18
C LEU A 217 9.64 -13.50 -8.18
N LEU A 218 8.54 -13.36 -7.44
CA LEU A 218 8.07 -14.35 -6.47
C LEU A 218 7.26 -15.50 -7.11
N GLY A 219 7.05 -15.47 -8.43
CA GLY A 219 6.31 -16.52 -9.14
C GLY A 219 4.82 -16.60 -8.80
N VAL A 220 4.24 -15.52 -8.25
CA VAL A 220 2.86 -15.49 -7.74
C VAL A 220 1.86 -15.88 -8.83
N TYR A 221 1.97 -15.30 -10.02
CA TYR A 221 1.01 -15.55 -11.11
C TYR A 221 0.98 -17.03 -11.54
N LYS A 222 2.12 -17.72 -11.49
CA LYS A 222 2.18 -19.16 -11.75
C LYS A 222 1.44 -19.94 -10.67
N SER A 223 1.61 -19.57 -9.40
CA SER A 223 0.88 -20.20 -8.27
C SER A 223 -0.63 -19.95 -8.33
N LEU A 224 -1.07 -18.81 -8.87
CA LEU A 224 -2.49 -18.48 -9.05
C LEU A 224 -3.11 -19.09 -10.32
N GLY A 225 -2.35 -19.85 -11.10
CA GLY A 225 -2.83 -20.52 -12.32
C GLY A 225 -2.95 -19.62 -13.56
N TYR A 226 -2.28 -18.47 -13.58
CA TYR A 226 -2.17 -17.66 -14.80
C TYR A 226 -1.13 -18.25 -15.77
N GLN A 227 -1.38 -18.11 -17.08
CA GLN A 227 -0.42 -18.54 -18.10
C GLN A 227 0.83 -17.66 -18.10
N VAL A 228 2.00 -18.28 -18.26
CA VAL A 228 3.31 -17.60 -18.33
C VAL A 228 3.27 -16.52 -19.42
N GLY A 229 3.60 -15.28 -19.06
CA GLY A 229 3.61 -14.12 -19.96
C GLY A 229 2.27 -13.38 -20.11
N LYS A 230 1.18 -13.90 -19.55
CA LYS A 230 -0.10 -13.17 -19.41
C LYS A 230 -0.23 -12.71 -17.97
N ASN A 231 0.30 -11.52 -17.66
CA ASN A 231 -0.05 -10.86 -16.41
C ASN A 231 -1.56 -10.56 -16.45
N PRO A 232 -2.32 -10.87 -15.39
CA PRO A 232 -3.67 -10.35 -15.30
C PRO A 232 -3.57 -8.84 -15.46
N ASN A 233 -4.25 -8.30 -16.48
CA ASN A 233 -4.42 -6.86 -16.66
C ASN A 233 -5.32 -6.37 -15.53
N ARG A 234 -4.79 -6.34 -14.31
CA ARG A 234 -5.31 -5.49 -13.27
C ARG A 234 -5.02 -4.09 -13.74
N LYS A 235 -6.02 -3.50 -14.39
CA LYS A 235 -6.14 -2.05 -14.39
C LYS A 235 -5.98 -1.68 -12.92
N LYS A 236 -4.93 -0.91 -12.58
CA LYS A 236 -4.86 -0.23 -11.28
C LYS A 236 -6.27 0.27 -11.04
N ALA A 237 -6.93 -0.21 -9.98
CA ALA A 237 -8.24 0.29 -9.64
C ALA A 237 -8.00 1.73 -9.21
N VAL A 238 -7.99 2.64 -10.18
CA VAL A 238 -8.25 4.04 -9.93
C VAL A 238 -9.59 4.00 -9.22
N PRO A 239 -9.64 4.34 -7.92
CA PRO A 239 -10.89 4.28 -7.18
C PRO A 239 -11.92 5.04 -8.02
N LYS A 240 -13.10 4.45 -8.25
CA LYS A 240 -14.24 5.23 -8.77
C LYS A 240 -14.55 6.25 -7.69
N ARG A 241 -13.96 7.44 -7.81
CA ARG A 241 -14.04 8.50 -6.82
C ARG A 241 -15.41 9.14 -6.90
N VAL A 242 -16.12 9.11 -5.79
CA VAL A 242 -17.22 10.04 -5.56
C VAL A 242 -16.58 11.42 -5.49
N ALA A 243 -16.74 12.21 -6.55
CA ALA A 243 -16.36 13.61 -6.55
C ALA A 243 -17.37 14.35 -5.67
N GLY A 244 -17.10 14.40 -4.37
CA GLY A 244 -17.81 15.24 -3.41
C GLY A 244 -16.79 16.04 -2.64
N THR A 245 -16.95 17.36 -2.61
CA THR A 245 -16.30 18.21 -1.61
C THR A 245 -16.98 17.95 -0.28
N SER A 246 -16.23 17.63 0.76
CA SER A 246 -16.74 17.52 2.14
C SER A 246 -15.97 18.49 3.03
N LYS A 247 -16.44 18.70 4.27
CA LYS A 247 -15.67 19.45 5.28
C LYS A 247 -14.29 18.82 5.55
N GLU A 248 -14.20 17.50 5.45
CA GLU A 248 -12.95 16.73 5.61
C GLU A 248 -12.04 16.83 4.38
N TYR A 249 -12.59 16.94 3.17
CA TYR A 249 -11.87 17.01 1.90
C TYR A 249 -12.35 18.23 1.07
N PRO A 250 -11.85 19.44 1.36
CA PRO A 250 -12.39 20.70 0.81
C PRO A 250 -12.21 20.81 -0.71
N ILE A 251 -11.23 20.10 -1.28
CA ILE A 251 -10.92 20.10 -2.71
C ILE A 251 -11.12 18.71 -3.33
N GLY A 252 -11.87 17.86 -2.62
CA GLY A 252 -12.05 16.43 -2.91
C GLY A 252 -10.92 15.57 -2.34
N GLU A 253 -11.19 14.27 -2.20
CA GLU A 253 -10.21 13.32 -1.64
C GLU A 253 -8.93 13.21 -2.51
N TRP A 254 -9.05 13.50 -3.79
CA TRP A 254 -7.98 13.31 -4.77
C TRP A 254 -7.93 14.40 -5.84
N PRO A 255 -7.59 15.63 -5.44
CA PRO A 255 -7.48 16.75 -6.36
C PRO A 255 -6.38 16.52 -7.40
N THR A 256 -6.43 17.26 -8.51
CA THR A 256 -5.28 17.37 -9.40
C THR A 256 -4.17 18.17 -8.74
N LEU A 257 -2.92 18.00 -9.19
CA LEU A 257 -1.79 18.79 -8.69
C LEU A 257 -2.00 20.30 -8.92
N ALA A 258 -2.63 20.66 -10.05
CA ALA A 258 -2.99 22.04 -10.34
C ALA A 258 -4.00 22.58 -9.31
N SER A 259 -5.02 21.79 -8.95
CA SER A 259 -6.00 22.17 -7.93
C SER A 259 -5.37 22.28 -6.54
N LEU A 260 -4.49 21.34 -6.17
CA LEU A 260 -3.73 21.38 -4.92
C LEU A 260 -2.90 22.67 -4.83
N ARG A 261 -2.09 22.97 -5.86
CA ARG A 261 -1.25 24.18 -5.89
C ARG A 261 -2.06 25.46 -5.84
N ARG A 262 -3.19 25.52 -6.55
CA ARG A 262 -4.08 26.68 -6.53
C ARG A 262 -4.67 26.90 -5.14
N GLU A 263 -5.20 25.87 -4.52
CA GLU A 263 -5.89 25.99 -3.23
C GLU A 263 -4.91 26.18 -2.07
N MET A 264 -3.71 25.57 -2.14
CA MET A 264 -2.63 25.85 -1.18
C MET A 264 -2.20 27.33 -1.24
N GLY A 265 -2.17 27.95 -2.43
CA GLY A 265 -1.83 29.36 -2.59
C GLY A 265 -2.98 30.34 -2.25
N GLN A 266 -4.25 29.89 -2.26
CA GLN A 266 -5.40 30.75 -2.00
C GLN A 266 -5.93 30.63 -0.57
N ARG A 267 -6.02 29.41 -0.05
CA ARG A 267 -6.65 29.08 1.24
C ARG A 267 -5.92 27.93 1.96
N PRO A 268 -4.63 28.09 2.30
CA PRO A 268 -3.80 27.03 2.89
C PRO A 268 -4.40 26.44 4.17
N LEU A 269 -4.94 27.28 5.06
CA LEU A 269 -5.55 26.86 6.33
C LEU A 269 -6.81 26.01 6.16
N SER A 270 -7.49 26.10 5.01
CA SER A 270 -8.63 25.22 4.73
C SER A 270 -8.19 23.79 4.42
N LEU A 271 -6.98 23.66 3.87
CA LEU A 271 -6.44 22.43 3.30
C LEU A 271 -5.47 21.71 4.25
N ILE A 272 -4.77 22.44 5.12
CA ILE A 272 -3.93 21.88 6.17
C ILE A 272 -4.80 21.66 7.40
N LYS A 273 -4.71 20.47 8.02
CA LYS A 273 -5.42 20.16 9.27
C LYS A 273 -5.00 21.17 10.36
N PRO A 274 -5.89 21.54 11.29
CA PRO A 274 -5.50 22.27 12.48
C PRO A 274 -4.36 21.55 13.19
N TRP A 275 -3.38 22.29 13.67
CA TRP A 275 -2.34 21.71 14.50
C TRP A 275 -2.95 21.28 15.83
N VAL A 276 -2.56 20.09 16.28
CA VAL A 276 -2.92 19.53 17.58
C VAL A 276 -1.62 19.07 18.21
N PRO A 277 -1.39 19.35 19.50
CA PRO A 277 -0.23 18.82 20.22
C PRO A 277 -0.16 17.30 20.02
N VAL A 278 0.95 16.82 19.49
CA VAL A 278 1.19 15.38 19.38
C VAL A 278 1.48 14.88 20.79
N SER A 279 0.80 13.81 21.23
CA SER A 279 1.10 13.10 22.48
C SER A 279 2.61 12.91 22.63
N PRO A 280 3.21 13.03 23.84
CA PRO A 280 4.65 13.14 24.00
C PRO A 280 5.34 12.07 23.17
N CYS A 281 5.99 12.49 22.09
CA CYS A 281 6.82 11.60 21.32
C CYS A 281 7.90 11.10 22.28
N ASP A 282 8.25 9.80 22.19
CA ASP A 282 9.38 9.19 22.91
C ASP A 282 10.71 9.75 22.37
N ASN A 283 10.88 11.07 22.48
CA ASN A 283 11.99 11.82 21.94
C ASN A 283 13.09 11.89 22.99
N SER A 284 14.33 11.77 22.54
CA SER A 284 15.47 12.05 23.42
C SER A 284 15.43 13.51 23.89
N MET A 285 15.60 13.74 25.20
CA MET A 285 15.69 15.09 25.78
C MET A 285 16.72 15.99 25.05
N PRO A 286 17.92 15.50 24.67
CA PRO A 286 18.87 16.27 23.87
C PRO A 286 18.33 16.71 22.50
N ALA A 287 17.55 15.87 21.80
CA ALA A 287 16.95 16.25 20.53
C ALA A 287 15.90 17.35 20.71
N ALA A 288 15.10 17.29 21.79
CA ALA A 288 14.11 18.32 22.08
C ALA A 288 14.78 19.68 22.33
N GLU A 289 15.87 19.71 23.10
CA GLU A 289 16.67 20.92 23.34
C GLU A 289 17.21 21.50 22.03
N VAL A 290 17.80 20.67 21.17
CA VAL A 290 18.33 21.09 19.87
C VAL A 290 17.22 21.61 18.96
N PHE A 291 16.04 20.99 18.97
CA PHE A 291 14.91 21.41 18.12
C PHE A 291 14.28 22.73 18.57
N VAL A 292 14.20 22.95 19.89
CA VAL A 292 13.76 24.23 20.47
C VAL A 292 14.72 25.36 20.07
N LEU A 293 16.03 25.15 20.22
CA LEU A 293 17.05 26.11 19.80
C LEU A 293 17.02 26.36 18.28
N PHE A 294 16.88 25.30 17.49
CA PHE A 294 16.70 25.39 16.04
C PHE A 294 15.52 26.29 15.68
N THR A 295 14.37 26.06 16.32
CA THR A 295 13.16 26.83 16.04
C THR A 295 13.36 28.30 16.40
N ALA A 296 13.89 28.61 17.58
CA ALA A 296 14.18 29.99 17.98
C ALA A 296 15.10 30.70 16.95
N GLN A 297 16.26 30.12 16.69
CA GLN A 297 17.32 30.76 15.92
C GLN A 297 16.99 30.86 14.42
N VAL A 298 16.21 29.93 13.88
CA VAL A 298 15.74 30.03 12.49
C VAL A 298 14.67 31.11 12.36
N TRP A 299 13.79 31.28 13.35
CA TRP A 299 12.81 32.37 13.36
C TRP A 299 13.48 33.75 13.51
N ASP A 300 14.55 33.86 14.30
CA ASP A 300 15.34 35.10 14.43
C ASP A 300 15.96 35.58 13.10
N MET A 301 16.06 34.68 12.11
CA MET A 301 16.59 35.00 10.79
C MET A 301 15.57 35.56 9.80
N ILE A 302 14.31 35.66 10.20
CA ILE A 302 13.29 36.35 9.42
C ILE A 302 13.54 37.86 9.54
N GLN A 303 13.52 38.56 8.42
CA GLN A 303 13.64 40.01 8.40
C GLN A 303 12.45 40.65 9.13
N PRO A 304 12.67 41.63 10.04
CA PRO A 304 11.60 42.25 10.82
C PRO A 304 10.46 42.81 9.96
N GLU A 305 10.77 43.29 8.75
CA GLU A 305 9.81 43.85 7.80
C GLU A 305 8.80 42.80 7.29
N LEU A 306 9.16 41.52 7.36
CA LEU A 306 8.29 40.42 6.95
C LEU A 306 7.37 39.95 8.07
N LEU A 307 7.54 40.45 9.30
CA LEU A 307 6.74 40.04 10.45
C LEU A 307 5.62 41.03 10.73
N LEU A 308 4.42 40.51 11.02
CA LEU A 308 3.27 41.29 11.45
C LEU A 308 3.38 41.75 12.91
N GLN A 309 4.24 41.10 13.68
CA GLN A 309 4.51 41.37 15.09
C GLN A 309 6.00 41.16 15.35
N PRO A 310 6.57 41.74 16.43
CA PRO A 310 7.93 41.44 16.84
C PRO A 310 8.19 39.93 16.92
N VAL A 311 9.45 39.53 16.69
CA VAL A 311 9.88 38.14 16.81
C VAL A 311 9.42 37.59 18.16
N PRO A 312 8.69 36.46 18.21
CA PRO A 312 8.22 35.90 19.47
C PRO A 312 9.42 35.51 20.34
N PRO A 313 9.31 35.58 21.69
CA PRO A 313 10.35 35.09 22.58
C PRO A 313 10.69 33.63 22.24
N PRO A 314 11.89 33.11 22.52
CA PRO A 314 12.22 31.71 22.24
C PRO A 314 11.18 30.73 22.84
N PRO A 315 10.84 29.61 22.17
CA PRO A 315 9.94 28.62 22.74
C PRO A 315 10.59 27.98 23.98
N ALA A 316 9.80 27.75 25.02
CA ALA A 316 10.26 27.12 26.25
C ALA A 316 10.15 25.58 26.19
N THR A 317 9.20 25.07 25.41
CA THR A 317 8.93 23.63 25.29
C THR A 317 9.01 23.15 23.84
N LEU A 318 9.10 21.82 23.67
CA LEU A 318 9.07 21.20 22.36
C LEU A 318 7.74 21.45 21.66
N GLU A 319 6.63 21.38 22.40
CA GLU A 319 5.29 21.61 21.89
C GLU A 319 5.16 23.03 21.32
N GLU A 320 5.63 24.04 22.06
CA GLU A 320 5.65 25.43 21.59
C GLU A 320 6.55 25.59 20.35
N ALA A 321 7.69 24.91 20.30
CA ALA A 321 8.57 24.93 19.15
C ALA A 321 7.89 24.30 17.91
N MET A 322 7.19 23.19 18.07
CA MET A 322 6.45 22.52 16.99
C MET A 322 5.23 23.34 16.54
N GLU A 323 4.51 23.98 17.46
CA GLU A 323 3.36 24.84 17.16
C GLU A 323 3.75 26.03 16.27
N ARG A 324 4.95 26.60 16.46
CA ARG A 324 5.46 27.69 15.61
C ARG A 324 5.57 27.30 14.14
N TRP A 325 5.77 26.02 13.87
CA TRP A 325 5.80 25.46 12.53
C TRP A 325 4.41 25.05 12.01
N SER A 326 3.34 25.40 12.72
CA SER A 326 1.97 25.25 12.22
C SER A 326 1.65 26.30 11.14
N ALA A 327 0.80 25.92 10.19
CA ALA A 327 0.38 26.84 9.13
C ALA A 327 -0.36 28.07 9.70
N ALA A 328 -1.14 27.87 10.77
CA ALA A 328 -1.86 28.95 11.44
C ALA A 328 -0.90 29.95 12.09
N TYR A 329 0.13 29.47 12.81
CA TYR A 329 1.11 30.33 13.46
C TYR A 329 1.90 31.17 12.44
N LEU A 330 2.39 30.53 11.37
CA LEU A 330 3.06 31.22 10.26
C LEU A 330 2.18 32.31 9.65
N PHE A 331 0.92 31.99 9.36
CA PHE A 331 -0.04 32.93 8.76
C PHE A 331 -0.37 34.13 9.67
N GLN A 332 -0.35 33.94 10.99
CA GLN A 332 -0.60 35.02 11.96
C GLN A 332 0.62 35.93 12.18
N ARG A 333 1.83 35.44 11.93
CA ARG A 333 3.08 36.12 12.28
C ARG A 333 3.82 36.73 11.11
N ILE A 334 3.68 36.16 9.91
CA ILE A 334 4.41 36.61 8.73
C ILE A 334 3.43 37.26 7.76
N THR A 335 3.83 38.42 7.24
CA THR A 335 3.04 39.29 6.33
C THR A 335 2.54 38.52 5.11
N GLU A 336 3.42 37.85 4.38
CA GLU A 336 3.10 37.04 3.22
C GLU A 336 3.85 35.70 3.30
N VAL A 337 3.10 34.59 3.23
CA VAL A 337 3.63 33.22 3.28
C VAL A 337 3.16 32.45 2.07
N ASP A 338 4.12 32.07 1.21
CA ASP A 338 3.88 31.21 0.07
C ASP A 338 4.03 29.74 0.49
N PHE A 339 2.88 29.10 0.74
CA PHE A 339 2.82 27.67 1.03
C PHE A 339 3.03 26.84 -0.24
N ILE A 340 4.19 26.19 -0.33
CA ILE A 340 4.58 25.30 -1.41
C ILE A 340 4.15 23.86 -1.03
N PRO A 341 3.18 23.26 -1.76
CA PRO A 341 2.76 21.91 -1.44
C PRO A 341 3.85 20.90 -1.82
N LEU A 342 4.27 20.08 -0.87
CA LEU A 342 5.10 18.93 -1.15
C LEU A 342 4.25 17.76 -1.64
N ILE A 343 4.78 17.10 -2.67
CA ILE A 343 4.13 15.93 -3.28
C ILE A 343 4.75 14.63 -2.75
N SER A 344 5.99 14.71 -2.24
CA SER A 344 6.69 13.58 -1.64
C SER A 344 5.96 13.08 -0.40
N GLY A 345 5.40 11.88 -0.47
CA GLY A 345 4.56 11.29 0.59
C GLY A 345 3.07 11.22 0.25
N LEU A 346 2.61 11.89 -0.82
CA LEU A 346 1.24 11.74 -1.30
C LEU A 346 1.10 10.53 -2.23
N GLN A 347 -0.05 9.83 -2.13
CA GLN A 347 -0.42 8.81 -3.10
C GLN A 347 -0.63 9.47 -4.47
N THR A 348 0.09 9.03 -5.52
CA THR A 348 -0.01 9.61 -6.88
C THR A 348 -0.48 8.54 -7.88
N GLU A 349 -1.43 8.88 -8.75
CA GLU A 349 -1.92 7.94 -9.78
C GLU A 349 -0.94 7.73 -10.94
N GLU A 350 -0.15 8.74 -11.26
CA GLU A 350 0.93 8.69 -12.24
C GLU A 350 2.28 8.70 -11.51
N ALA A 351 3.27 7.95 -11.99
CA ALA A 351 4.65 8.07 -11.53
C ALA A 351 5.02 9.56 -11.57
N ALA A 352 5.22 10.16 -10.39
CA ALA A 352 5.29 11.61 -10.23
C ALA A 352 6.20 12.23 -11.29
N ARG A 353 5.63 12.95 -12.26
CA ARG A 353 6.39 13.69 -13.26
C ARG A 353 6.97 14.93 -12.58
N GLY A 354 8.27 14.92 -12.30
CA GLY A 354 8.98 16.06 -11.72
C GLY A 354 10.34 15.68 -11.15
N ARG A 355 11.13 16.69 -10.74
CA ARG A 355 12.32 16.43 -9.92
C ARG A 355 11.88 15.82 -8.58
N PRO A 356 12.57 14.80 -8.06
CA PRO A 356 12.32 14.27 -6.71
C PRO A 356 12.38 15.41 -5.70
N GLN A 357 11.33 15.58 -4.91
CA GLN A 357 11.34 16.49 -3.75
C GLN A 357 11.66 15.66 -2.51
N LEU A 358 12.48 16.20 -1.60
CA LEU A 358 12.74 15.55 -0.32
C LEU A 358 11.49 15.65 0.57
N SER A 359 11.07 14.53 1.18
CA SER A 359 10.09 14.49 2.27
C SER A 359 10.58 15.24 3.50
N PHE A 360 9.71 15.51 4.48
CA PHE A 360 10.10 16.16 5.73
C PHE A 360 11.16 15.34 6.50
N LEU A 361 10.96 14.01 6.64
CA LEU A 361 11.97 13.09 7.20
C LEU A 361 13.35 13.24 6.52
N ASN A 362 13.37 13.26 5.18
CA ASN A 362 14.61 13.34 4.41
C ASN A 362 15.24 14.75 4.36
N ARG A 363 14.67 15.73 5.07
CA ARG A 363 15.22 17.09 5.18
C ARG A 363 16.10 17.28 6.40
N ARG A 364 16.23 16.30 7.31
CA ARG A 364 17.19 16.37 8.44
C ARG A 364 18.57 16.86 7.99
N PRO A 365 19.21 16.35 6.91
CA PRO A 365 20.56 16.78 6.56
C PRO A 365 20.68 18.25 6.12
N ILE A 366 19.56 18.95 5.84
CA ILE A 366 19.55 20.39 5.52
C ILE A 366 19.61 21.20 6.81
N PHE A 367 18.80 20.82 7.81
CA PHE A 367 18.63 21.56 9.06
C PHE A 367 19.59 21.10 10.16
N PHE A 368 19.93 19.82 10.19
CA PHE A 368 20.80 19.17 11.16
C PHE A 368 21.89 18.36 10.42
N PRO A 369 22.79 19.02 9.65
CA PRO A 369 23.92 18.36 9.00
C PRO A 369 24.90 17.77 10.02
N MET A 370 25.70 16.80 9.59
CA MET A 370 26.74 16.23 10.44
C MET A 370 27.82 17.28 10.77
N PRO A 371 28.46 17.24 11.95
CA PRO A 371 29.48 18.22 12.35
C PRO A 371 30.66 18.32 11.38
N GLU A 372 31.04 17.21 10.75
CA GLU A 372 32.18 17.09 9.83
C GLU A 372 31.92 17.73 8.46
N GLU A 373 30.68 18.12 8.16
CA GLU A 373 30.35 18.67 6.86
C GLU A 373 30.90 20.09 6.68
N ASN A 374 31.58 20.33 5.56
CA ASN A 374 32.13 21.64 5.24
C ASN A 374 31.05 22.58 4.68
N ILE A 375 30.85 23.71 5.37
CA ILE A 375 29.99 24.81 4.93
C ILE A 375 30.89 25.94 4.42
N ARG A 376 30.57 26.49 3.24
CA ARG A 376 31.32 27.60 2.64
C ARG A 376 31.44 28.81 3.60
N PRO A 377 32.64 29.42 3.72
CA PRO A 377 32.83 30.70 4.43
C PRO A 377 31.86 31.79 3.93
N GLY A 378 31.19 32.48 4.86
CA GLY A 378 30.16 33.48 4.56
C GLY A 378 28.73 32.94 4.35
N SER A 379 28.53 31.63 4.49
CA SER A 379 27.19 31.02 4.57
C SER A 379 26.44 31.50 5.82
N ARG A 380 25.15 31.82 5.67
CA ARG A 380 24.28 32.13 6.81
C ARG A 380 24.10 30.94 7.77
N TRP A 381 24.38 29.72 7.33
CA TRP A 381 24.34 28.55 8.20
C TRP A 381 25.51 28.49 9.19
N LEU A 382 26.62 29.22 8.94
CA LEU A 382 27.79 29.17 9.82
C LEU A 382 27.51 29.77 11.19
N GLN A 383 26.66 30.79 11.28
CA GLN A 383 26.31 31.41 12.56
C GLN A 383 25.67 30.42 13.56
N PHE A 384 25.03 29.36 13.07
CA PHE A 384 24.45 28.32 13.93
C PHE A 384 25.49 27.34 14.45
N ARG A 385 26.74 27.42 13.98
CA ARG A 385 27.91 26.68 14.50
C ARG A 385 28.71 27.50 15.51
N ASP A 386 28.34 28.76 15.75
CA ASP A 386 28.97 29.60 16.77
C ASP A 386 28.58 29.13 18.18
N ARG A 387 29.20 29.72 19.22
CA ARG A 387 29.12 29.26 20.62
C ARG A 387 27.71 29.02 21.15
N HIS A 388 26.72 29.77 20.67
CA HIS A 388 25.33 29.67 21.11
C HIS A 388 24.40 29.03 20.08
N GLY A 389 24.94 28.54 18.96
CA GLY A 389 24.15 28.02 17.85
C GLY A 389 23.65 26.59 18.07
N TYR A 390 22.47 26.27 17.55
CA TYR A 390 21.88 24.94 17.71
C TYR A 390 22.71 23.82 17.04
N LEU A 391 23.44 24.12 15.93
CA LEU A 391 24.34 23.15 15.30
C LEU A 391 25.58 22.89 16.14
N ARG A 392 26.07 23.91 16.85
CA ARG A 392 27.15 23.73 17.83
C ARG A 392 26.70 22.82 18.96
N ARG A 393 25.50 23.06 19.48
CA ARG A 393 24.93 22.24 20.55
C ARG A 393 24.72 20.78 20.13
N LEU A 394 24.21 20.57 18.91
CA LEU A 394 24.12 19.24 18.30
C LEU A 394 25.49 18.56 18.22
N ALA A 395 26.52 19.27 17.75
CA ALA A 395 27.87 18.72 17.65
C ALA A 395 28.48 18.37 19.02
N GLU A 396 28.16 19.14 20.06
CA GLU A 396 28.58 18.85 21.44
C GLU A 396 27.93 17.57 21.97
N PHE A 397 26.62 17.39 21.76
CA PHE A 397 25.94 16.15 22.12
C PHE A 397 26.51 14.95 21.38
N LEU A 398 26.65 15.03 20.05
CA LEU A 398 27.21 13.94 19.24
C LEU A 398 28.65 13.58 19.62
N LYS A 399 29.42 14.52 20.18
CA LYS A 399 30.78 14.26 20.67
C LYS A 399 30.81 13.62 22.07
N GLN A 400 29.82 13.91 22.92
CA GLN A 400 29.76 13.45 24.31
C GLN A 400 29.04 12.10 24.45
N MET A 401 28.13 11.79 23.53
CA MET A 401 27.29 10.59 23.59
C MET A 401 27.98 9.38 22.93
N ALA A 402 27.56 8.18 23.32
CA ALA A 402 27.88 6.97 22.58
C ALA A 402 27.29 7.04 21.17
N LYS A 403 27.84 6.26 20.24
CA LYS A 403 27.44 6.32 18.83
C LYS A 403 25.96 5.97 18.66
N GLU A 404 25.50 4.94 19.37
CA GLU A 404 24.13 4.44 19.35
C GLU A 404 23.14 5.52 19.85
N ASP A 405 23.47 6.20 20.95
CA ASP A 405 22.62 7.28 21.48
C ASP A 405 22.62 8.51 20.56
N GLY A 406 23.74 8.77 19.88
CA GLY A 406 23.84 9.80 18.85
C GLY A 406 22.94 9.52 17.64
N GLU A 407 22.81 8.26 17.24
CA GLU A 407 21.87 7.83 16.19
C GLU A 407 20.41 8.05 16.64
N ILE A 408 20.06 7.67 17.87
CA ILE A 408 18.73 7.90 18.46
C ILE A 408 18.38 9.41 18.50
N LEU A 409 19.36 10.26 18.84
CA LEU A 409 19.18 11.73 18.82
C LEU A 409 18.83 12.22 17.41
N LEU A 410 19.56 11.77 16.39
CA LEU A 410 19.33 12.18 15.00
C LEU A 410 18.01 11.63 14.44
N GLU A 411 17.62 10.42 14.84
CA GLU A 411 16.29 9.85 14.51
C GLU A 411 15.18 10.65 15.18
N SER A 412 15.30 11.00 16.46
CA SER A 412 14.35 11.87 17.18
C SER A 412 14.17 13.21 16.46
N LEU A 413 15.26 13.86 16.01
CA LEU A 413 15.18 15.10 15.23
C LEU A 413 14.50 14.91 13.87
N THR A 414 14.67 13.74 13.25
CA THR A 414 14.01 13.38 11.99
C THR A 414 12.50 13.26 12.20
N ASP A 415 12.09 12.60 13.29
CA ASP A 415 10.69 12.43 13.66
C ASP A 415 10.03 13.76 14.03
N MET A 416 10.73 14.64 14.76
CA MET A 416 10.24 16.00 15.04
C MET A 416 9.98 16.79 13.75
N LEU A 417 10.89 16.69 12.76
CA LEU A 417 10.68 17.33 11.46
C LEU A 417 9.46 16.72 10.73
N ASP A 418 9.22 15.42 10.77
CA ASP A 418 8.04 14.83 10.13
C ASP A 418 6.71 15.21 10.79
N ASN A 419 6.76 15.59 12.07
CA ASN A 419 5.57 15.95 12.85
C ASN A 419 5.29 17.46 12.90
N VAL A 420 6.02 18.30 12.15
CA VAL A 420 5.64 19.70 11.93
C VAL A 420 4.88 19.91 10.62
N GLN A 421 3.99 20.91 10.60
CA GLN A 421 3.13 21.18 9.43
C GLN A 421 3.88 21.88 8.32
N CYS A 422 4.85 22.74 8.66
CA CYS A 422 5.55 23.58 7.71
C CYS A 422 7.03 23.67 8.04
N LEU A 423 7.86 23.85 7.02
CA LEU A 423 9.28 24.15 7.16
C LEU A 423 9.69 25.18 6.11
N PRO A 424 10.71 26.01 6.35
CA PRO A 424 11.17 26.94 5.34
C PRO A 424 11.69 26.20 4.12
N CYS A 425 11.60 26.82 2.94
CA CYS A 425 12.16 26.28 1.70
C CYS A 425 13.68 26.40 1.64
N SER A 426 14.35 25.94 2.70
CA SER A 426 15.77 26.09 2.92
C SER A 426 16.62 25.30 1.94
N VAL A 427 17.79 25.84 1.62
CA VAL A 427 18.83 25.21 0.80
C VAL A 427 20.05 24.99 1.68
N LYS A 428 20.49 23.74 1.77
CA LYS A 428 21.69 23.35 2.52
C LYS A 428 22.91 24.14 2.09
N GLY A 429 23.69 24.62 3.06
CA GLY A 429 25.03 25.14 2.82
C GLY A 429 25.99 23.99 2.51
N THR A 430 26.77 24.11 1.44
CA THR A 430 27.82 23.16 1.06
C THR A 430 29.15 23.90 0.90
N ALA A 431 30.24 23.20 0.60
CA ALA A 431 31.50 23.84 0.25
C ALA A 431 31.39 24.78 -0.97
N SER A 432 30.47 24.50 -1.90
CA SER A 432 30.28 25.28 -3.14
C SER A 432 29.15 26.32 -3.05
N SER A 433 28.16 26.13 -2.19
CA SER A 433 26.97 26.99 -2.05
C SER A 433 26.82 27.50 -0.63
N GLY A 434 26.59 28.81 -0.45
CA GLY A 434 26.30 29.40 0.86
C GLY A 434 24.96 28.98 1.47
N GLY A 435 24.11 28.26 0.72
CA GLY A 435 22.78 27.88 1.19
C GLY A 435 21.86 29.05 1.45
N LYS A 436 20.62 28.76 1.86
CA LYS A 436 19.62 29.74 2.29
C LYS A 436 18.80 29.15 3.42
N VAL A 437 18.61 29.92 4.49
CA VAL A 437 17.71 29.54 5.60
C VAL A 437 16.27 29.81 5.18
N TRP A 438 15.97 31.07 4.83
CA TRP A 438 14.69 31.47 4.25
C TRP A 438 14.86 31.75 2.76
N THR A 439 13.85 31.39 1.96
CA THR A 439 13.78 31.66 0.52
C THR A 439 12.66 32.68 0.29
N ALA A 440 12.94 33.69 -0.53
CA ALA A 440 11.97 34.75 -0.86
C ALA A 440 10.83 34.19 -1.71
N GLY A 441 9.60 34.53 -1.35
CA GLY A 441 8.37 34.21 -2.06
C GLY A 441 8.13 35.12 -3.26
N LYS A 442 7.02 34.86 -3.96
CA LYS A 442 6.58 35.59 -5.16
C LYS A 442 6.06 36.99 -4.85
N LYS A 443 5.56 37.22 -3.64
CA LYS A 443 4.97 38.50 -3.20
C LYS A 443 5.75 39.14 -2.06
N GLU A 444 7.07 39.22 -2.20
CA GLU A 444 7.96 39.80 -1.17
C GLU A 444 7.93 39.09 0.20
N GLY A 445 7.20 37.97 0.34
CA GLY A 445 7.12 37.14 1.54
C GLY A 445 8.16 36.02 1.61
N VAL A 446 7.84 34.96 2.36
CA VAL A 446 8.70 33.77 2.50
C VAL A 446 8.06 32.52 1.88
N GLU A 447 8.88 31.64 1.31
CA GLU A 447 8.43 30.32 0.85
C GLU A 447 8.58 29.28 1.97
N VAL A 448 7.48 28.57 2.26
CA VAL A 448 7.47 27.44 3.20
C VAL A 448 6.94 26.19 2.51
N TYR A 449 7.57 25.06 2.75
CA TYR A 449 7.02 23.77 2.38
C TYR A 449 5.91 23.40 3.37
N ALA A 450 4.78 22.94 2.85
CA ALA A 450 3.71 22.36 3.66
C ALA A 450 3.83 20.83 3.66
N ASN A 451 3.70 20.21 4.83
CA ASN A 451 3.86 18.77 5.01
C ASN A 451 2.59 18.01 4.57
N PRO A 452 2.69 17.06 3.62
CA PRO A 452 1.54 16.33 3.10
C PRO A 452 0.83 15.46 4.14
N ARG A 453 1.50 15.07 5.23
CA ARG A 453 0.91 14.35 6.37
C ARG A 453 -0.29 15.08 6.97
N PHE A 454 -0.27 16.41 6.90
CA PHE A 454 -1.30 17.27 7.46
C PHE A 454 -2.34 17.72 6.43
N TYR A 455 -2.28 17.24 5.19
CA TYR A 455 -3.27 17.66 4.19
C TYR A 455 -4.62 16.99 4.43
N ARG A 456 -5.67 17.73 4.08
CA ARG A 456 -7.06 17.29 3.98
C ARG A 456 -7.34 16.70 2.60
N ILE A 457 -6.45 15.81 2.14
CA ILE A 457 -6.55 15.03 0.89
C ILE A 457 -5.94 13.65 1.12
N ARG A 458 -6.34 12.65 0.33
CA ARG A 458 -5.73 11.30 0.38
C ARG A 458 -4.57 11.14 -0.60
N GLY A 459 -4.58 11.90 -1.69
CA GLY A 459 -3.51 11.88 -2.68
C GLY A 459 -3.82 12.77 -3.88
N LEU A 460 -3.08 12.59 -4.98
CA LEU A 460 -3.24 13.34 -6.22
C LEU A 460 -3.85 12.49 -7.32
N GLY A 461 -4.88 13.04 -7.97
CA GLY A 461 -5.49 12.49 -9.17
C GLY A 461 -4.81 12.95 -10.46
N SER A 462 -5.03 12.21 -11.55
CA SER A 462 -4.50 12.58 -12.88
C SER A 462 -5.16 13.84 -13.46
N ASP A 463 -4.38 14.65 -14.17
CA ASP A 463 -4.87 15.81 -14.95
C ASP A 463 -5.73 15.40 -16.18
N ASN A 464 -5.86 14.09 -16.46
CA ASN A 464 -6.54 13.56 -17.64
C ASN A 464 -8.08 13.50 -17.53
N GLN A 465 -8.68 14.31 -16.65
CA GLN A 465 -10.09 14.63 -16.78
C GLN A 465 -10.26 15.70 -17.86
N GLY A 466 -10.14 15.29 -19.13
CA GLY A 466 -10.86 16.00 -20.19
C GLY A 466 -12.34 16.13 -19.78
N PRO A 467 -13.04 17.19 -20.19
CA PRO A 467 -14.41 17.46 -19.73
C PRO A 467 -15.20 16.17 -19.90
N ALA A 468 -15.79 15.70 -18.81
CA ALA A 468 -16.56 14.46 -18.77
C ALA A 468 -17.49 14.47 -19.98
N GLN A 469 -17.15 13.71 -21.03
CA GLN A 469 -18.07 13.47 -22.12
C GLN A 469 -19.24 12.81 -21.43
N LYS A 470 -20.34 13.56 -21.30
CA LYS A 470 -21.64 13.03 -20.92
C LYS A 470 -21.88 11.87 -21.88
N ARG A 471 -21.55 10.67 -21.42
CA ARG A 471 -21.98 9.46 -22.11
C ARG A 471 -23.50 9.59 -22.12
N PRO A 472 -24.16 9.59 -23.30
CA PRO A 472 -25.60 9.54 -23.32
C PRO A 472 -25.98 8.34 -22.47
N VAL A 473 -26.78 8.59 -21.43
CA VAL A 473 -27.41 7.56 -20.63
C VAL A 473 -28.01 6.59 -21.64
N ALA A 474 -27.54 5.34 -21.62
CA ALA A 474 -28.17 4.30 -22.40
C ALA A 474 -29.61 4.22 -21.87
N GLN A 475 -30.54 4.84 -22.59
CA GLN A 475 -31.96 4.61 -22.38
C GLN A 475 -32.13 3.10 -22.41
N ALA A 476 -32.55 2.54 -21.28
CA ALA A 476 -32.92 1.15 -21.19
C ALA A 476 -33.93 0.89 -22.31
N ARG A 477 -33.52 0.09 -23.31
CA ARG A 477 -34.46 -0.44 -24.28
C ARG A 477 -35.49 -1.23 -23.47
N PRO A 478 -36.80 -0.99 -23.66
CA PRO A 478 -37.81 -1.88 -23.10
C PRO A 478 -37.45 -3.29 -23.52
N SER A 479 -37.24 -4.15 -22.53
CA SER A 479 -36.86 -5.54 -22.77
C SER A 479 -37.89 -6.20 -23.68
N ALA A 480 -37.45 -7.19 -24.46
CA ALA A 480 -38.29 -8.03 -25.32
C ALA A 480 -39.50 -8.67 -24.59
N PHE A 481 -39.55 -8.57 -23.26
CA PHE A 481 -40.67 -8.91 -22.40
C PHE A 481 -41.90 -8.01 -22.61
N ALA A 482 -41.72 -6.71 -22.87
CA ALA A 482 -42.81 -5.76 -23.12
C ALA A 482 -43.49 -5.95 -24.49
N LYS A 483 -42.78 -6.55 -25.46
CA LYS A 483 -43.35 -6.96 -26.76
C LYS A 483 -44.08 -8.31 -26.67
N LYS A 484 -43.65 -9.21 -25.77
CA LYS A 484 -44.29 -10.52 -25.55
C LYS A 484 -45.62 -10.45 -24.79
N LEU A 485 -45.87 -9.34 -24.10
CA LEU A 485 -47.14 -9.02 -23.44
C LEU A 485 -48.17 -8.30 -24.34
N ARG A 486 -47.80 -7.94 -25.57
CA ARG A 486 -48.68 -7.22 -26.52
C ARG A 486 -48.94 -7.98 -27.84
N GLY A 487 -48.49 -9.23 -27.93
CA GLY A 487 -48.59 -10.05 -29.15
C GLY A 487 -49.33 -11.37 -28.94
N SER A 488 -50.28 -11.44 -28.01
CA SER A 488 -51.12 -12.64 -27.81
C SER A 488 -52.48 -12.57 -28.51
N ASP A 489 -52.70 -11.63 -29.43
CA ASP A 489 -53.92 -11.56 -30.24
C ASP A 489 -53.60 -10.97 -31.62
N SER A 490 -53.22 -11.83 -32.57
CA SER A 490 -53.58 -11.76 -34.01
C SER A 490 -52.63 -12.63 -34.83
N ASP A 491 -53.22 -13.61 -35.50
CA ASP A 491 -52.64 -14.39 -36.59
C ASP A 491 -52.34 -13.46 -37.79
N SER A 492 -51.09 -13.45 -38.26
CA SER A 492 -50.77 -13.19 -39.68
C SER A 492 -49.31 -13.55 -40.00
N ASP A 493 -49.14 -14.64 -40.74
CA ASP A 493 -47.90 -15.03 -41.42
C ASP A 493 -47.58 -14.06 -42.57
N SER A 494 -46.68 -13.08 -42.37
CA SER A 494 -46.10 -12.33 -43.52
C SER A 494 -44.80 -11.55 -43.29
N ASP A 495 -44.01 -11.76 -42.23
CA ASP A 495 -42.85 -10.87 -41.91
C ASP A 495 -41.47 -11.57 -41.87
N SER A 496 -41.28 -12.70 -42.56
CA SER A 496 -40.00 -13.44 -42.51
C SER A 496 -38.88 -12.91 -43.43
N GLU A 497 -39.20 -12.15 -44.48
CA GLU A 497 -38.18 -11.72 -45.47
C GLU A 497 -37.46 -10.41 -45.11
N GLU A 498 -38.14 -9.46 -44.45
CA GLU A 498 -37.50 -8.19 -44.05
C GLU A 498 -36.49 -8.35 -42.91
N ASP A 499 -36.75 -9.29 -41.99
CA ASP A 499 -35.85 -9.57 -40.86
C ASP A 499 -34.58 -10.32 -41.31
N GLU A 500 -34.66 -11.21 -42.31
CA GLU A 500 -33.48 -11.83 -42.92
C GLU A 500 -32.64 -10.82 -43.71
N ALA A 501 -33.27 -9.92 -44.46
CA ALA A 501 -32.58 -8.86 -45.18
C ALA A 501 -31.85 -7.89 -44.23
N ALA A 502 -32.47 -7.54 -43.09
CA ALA A 502 -31.87 -6.71 -42.06
C ALA A 502 -30.67 -7.40 -41.38
N ALA A 503 -30.79 -8.70 -41.08
CA ALA A 503 -29.71 -9.50 -40.50
C ALA A 503 -28.52 -9.65 -41.47
N ALA A 504 -28.79 -9.87 -42.77
CA ALA A 504 -27.76 -9.95 -43.80
C ALA A 504 -27.00 -8.62 -43.95
N LYS A 505 -27.73 -7.49 -43.97
CA LYS A 505 -27.15 -6.14 -44.08
C LYS A 505 -26.29 -5.78 -42.87
N TRP A 506 -26.68 -6.23 -41.67
CA TRP A 506 -25.87 -6.07 -40.46
C TRP A 506 -24.58 -6.90 -40.48
N LEU A 507 -24.65 -8.13 -41.00
CA LEU A 507 -23.48 -9.00 -41.13
C LEU A 507 -22.46 -8.47 -42.16
N GLU A 508 -22.95 -7.92 -43.28
CA GLU A 508 -22.17 -7.22 -44.31
C GLU A 508 -21.43 -6.00 -43.72
N ALA A 509 -22.15 -5.14 -42.99
CA ALA A 509 -21.58 -3.96 -42.34
C ALA A 509 -20.47 -4.33 -41.34
N ARG A 510 -20.66 -5.42 -40.58
CA ARG A 510 -19.67 -5.94 -39.63
C ARG A 510 -18.42 -6.50 -40.33
N LYS A 511 -18.59 -7.18 -41.47
CA LYS A 511 -17.47 -7.67 -42.30
C LYS A 511 -16.69 -6.50 -42.94
N ALA A 512 -17.38 -5.47 -43.40
CA ALA A 512 -16.76 -4.26 -43.95
C ALA A 512 -15.93 -3.49 -42.89
N ALA A 513 -16.47 -3.34 -41.68
CA ALA A 513 -15.74 -2.72 -40.56
C ALA A 513 -14.48 -3.49 -40.18
N ALA A 514 -14.53 -4.83 -40.20
CA ALA A 514 -13.37 -5.68 -39.94
C ALA A 514 -12.28 -5.55 -41.03
N ARG A 515 -12.67 -5.43 -42.31
CA ARG A 515 -11.73 -5.17 -43.43
C ARG A 515 -11.05 -3.80 -43.30
N ASN A 516 -11.79 -2.75 -42.93
CA ASN A 516 -11.21 -1.41 -42.73
C ASN A 516 -10.23 -1.36 -41.55
N ARG A 517 -10.51 -2.07 -40.45
CA ARG A 517 -9.56 -2.21 -39.33
C ARG A 517 -8.26 -2.91 -39.73
N LYS A 518 -8.33 -3.95 -40.56
CA LYS A 518 -7.13 -4.65 -41.06
C LYS A 518 -6.29 -3.76 -41.99
N ARG A 519 -6.93 -2.92 -42.82
CA ARG A 519 -6.22 -1.95 -43.68
C ARG A 519 -5.53 -0.84 -42.88
N SER A 520 -6.15 -0.32 -41.81
CA SER A 520 -5.53 0.74 -40.99
C SER A 520 -4.35 0.27 -40.14
N GLY A 521 -4.32 -1.02 -39.75
CA GLY A 521 -3.18 -1.61 -39.02
C GLY A 521 -1.92 -1.73 -39.88
N LYS A 522 -2.08 -2.03 -41.18
CA LYS A 522 -0.95 -2.17 -42.12
C LYS A 522 -0.29 -0.83 -42.46
N ALA A 523 -1.07 0.26 -42.52
CA ALA A 523 -0.54 1.60 -42.79
C ALA A 523 0.23 2.22 -41.61
N LYS A 524 0.00 1.76 -40.38
CA LYS A 524 0.68 2.28 -39.18
C LYS A 524 2.00 1.59 -38.84
N ASN A 525 2.38 0.54 -39.57
CA ASN A 525 3.60 -0.26 -39.30
C ASN A 525 4.70 -0.15 -40.38
N SER A 526 4.59 0.77 -41.34
CA SER A 526 5.72 1.10 -42.23
C SER A 526 6.68 2.07 -41.55
N ARG A 527 7.65 1.56 -40.80
CA ARG A 527 8.81 2.34 -40.33
C ARG A 527 9.70 2.71 -41.53
N LYS A 528 10.13 3.98 -41.62
CA LYS A 528 11.21 4.39 -42.54
C LYS A 528 12.52 3.71 -42.08
N PRO A 529 13.33 3.12 -42.97
CA PRO A 529 14.63 2.58 -42.60
C PRO A 529 15.61 3.71 -42.21
N PRO A 530 16.58 3.45 -41.33
CA PRO A 530 17.53 4.45 -40.88
C PRO A 530 18.45 4.92 -42.01
N ALA A 531 18.64 6.23 -42.12
CA ALA A 531 19.59 6.84 -43.05
C ALA A 531 21.03 6.50 -42.64
N ARG A 532 21.80 5.91 -43.57
CA ARG A 532 23.24 5.68 -43.41
C ARG A 532 23.95 7.04 -43.34
N LYS A 533 24.65 7.33 -42.24
CA LYS A 533 25.60 8.44 -42.17
C LYS A 533 26.84 8.12 -43.04
N PRO A 534 27.35 9.05 -43.85
CA PRO A 534 28.61 8.86 -44.56
C PRO A 534 29.79 8.87 -43.57
N ARG A 535 30.71 7.90 -43.75
CA ARG A 535 31.99 7.82 -43.04
C ARG A 535 32.87 9.00 -43.47
N ALA A 536 33.35 9.79 -42.51
CA ALA A 536 34.43 10.73 -42.72
C ALA A 536 35.77 10.00 -42.58
N ASN A 537 36.66 10.25 -43.54
CA ASN A 537 38.05 9.82 -43.58
C ASN A 537 38.82 10.26 -42.33
N ARG A 538 39.63 9.35 -41.79
CA ARG A 538 40.89 9.69 -41.10
C ARG A 538 41.94 8.68 -41.51
N ASP A 539 43.00 9.20 -42.11
CA ASP A 539 44.25 8.49 -42.39
C ASP A 539 45.12 8.35 -41.12
N PRO A 540 46.13 7.47 -41.15
CA PRO A 540 46.83 6.97 -39.97
C PRO A 540 48.25 7.55 -39.86
N GLU A 541 48.60 8.19 -38.75
CA GLU A 541 50.00 8.35 -38.33
C GLU A 541 50.11 8.23 -36.80
N ASP A 542 51.24 7.63 -36.41
CA ASP A 542 51.87 7.56 -35.08
C ASP A 542 51.44 6.50 -34.06
N LEU A 543 52.20 5.40 -34.11
CA LEU A 543 52.53 4.46 -33.01
C LEU A 543 53.65 5.07 -32.10
N PRO A 544 54.21 4.31 -31.13
CA PRO A 544 53.90 4.24 -29.69
C PRO A 544 55.13 4.74 -28.87
N PRO A 545 55.45 4.37 -27.60
CA PRO A 545 55.75 2.99 -27.14
C PRO A 545 55.35 2.68 -25.65
N VAL A 546 55.01 1.42 -25.34
CA VAL A 546 55.80 0.39 -24.61
C VAL A 546 56.14 0.71 -23.15
N SER A 547 55.69 -0.16 -22.23
CA SER A 547 56.51 -0.84 -21.20
C SER A 547 55.61 -1.84 -20.44
N THR A 548 55.82 -3.16 -20.62
CA THR A 548 56.36 -4.13 -19.62
C THR A 548 55.43 -4.42 -18.43
N GLU A 549 55.26 -5.61 -17.87
CA GLU A 549 55.72 -7.01 -18.01
C GLU A 549 54.76 -7.75 -17.04
N GLU A 550 54.03 -8.80 -17.44
CA GLU A 550 54.39 -10.23 -17.30
C GLU A 550 54.09 -10.84 -15.90
N PRO A 551 54.02 -12.18 -15.73
CA PRO A 551 52.76 -12.95 -15.70
C PRO A 551 52.69 -13.93 -14.51
N GLU A 552 51.69 -14.83 -14.49
CA GLU A 552 51.66 -16.16 -13.82
C GLU A 552 50.22 -16.70 -13.96
N GLU A 553 49.88 -17.98 -14.16
CA GLU A 553 50.48 -19.17 -14.75
C GLU A 553 49.32 -20.21 -14.81
N GLU A 554 49.30 -21.06 -15.84
CA GLU A 554 48.86 -22.48 -15.89
C GLU A 554 47.51 -22.97 -15.26
N THR A 555 46.70 -23.89 -15.80
CA THR A 555 46.82 -25.04 -16.73
C THR A 555 45.37 -25.43 -17.18
N ASP A 556 45.05 -25.62 -18.46
CA ASP A 556 45.07 -26.85 -19.30
C ASP A 556 44.60 -28.14 -18.58
N SER A 557 43.46 -28.77 -18.92
CA SER A 557 43.25 -29.66 -20.08
C SER A 557 41.86 -30.33 -19.90
N GLY A 558 41.10 -30.83 -20.87
CA GLY A 558 41.28 -31.03 -22.29
C GLY A 558 40.20 -32.01 -22.78
N ARG A 559 40.05 -32.04 -24.11
CA ARG A 559 39.42 -33.05 -24.97
C ARG A 559 37.97 -32.90 -25.45
N GLN A 560 37.90 -33.24 -26.74
CA GLN A 560 37.07 -32.80 -27.85
C GLN A 560 36.27 -34.02 -28.40
N PRO A 561 35.50 -33.92 -29.51
CA PRO A 561 34.27 -34.66 -29.78
C PRO A 561 34.49 -35.74 -30.88
N PRO A 562 33.46 -36.18 -31.65
CA PRO A 562 33.07 -35.42 -32.86
C PRO A 562 31.58 -35.52 -33.30
N ALA A 563 31.26 -34.68 -34.31
CA ALA A 563 30.03 -34.55 -35.11
C ALA A 563 29.89 -35.72 -36.15
N PRO A 564 29.15 -35.71 -37.31
CA PRO A 564 28.72 -34.58 -38.19
C PRO A 564 27.44 -34.77 -39.08
N GLY A 565 27.17 -33.77 -39.95
CA GLY A 565 26.41 -33.90 -41.22
C GLY A 565 25.55 -32.66 -41.57
N ALA A 566 26.01 -31.60 -42.28
CA ALA A 566 26.37 -31.41 -43.70
C ALA A 566 25.18 -31.29 -44.70
N LYS A 567 24.77 -30.04 -45.08
CA LYS A 567 24.90 -29.39 -46.44
C LYS A 567 23.66 -29.57 -47.38
N PRO A 568 23.51 -28.89 -48.55
CA PRO A 568 23.55 -27.43 -48.86
C PRO A 568 22.58 -26.96 -50.02
N LEU A 569 22.73 -25.68 -50.48
CA LEU A 569 22.56 -25.11 -51.86
C LEU A 569 21.15 -24.80 -52.50
N THR A 570 20.88 -23.53 -52.86
CA THR A 570 20.87 -22.99 -54.27
C THR A 570 20.02 -21.71 -54.55
N ARG A 571 20.67 -20.83 -55.34
CA ARG A 571 20.39 -19.66 -56.20
C ARG A 571 19.11 -19.61 -57.09
N LYS A 572 18.56 -18.40 -57.36
CA LYS A 572 18.03 -17.81 -58.65
C LYS A 572 17.21 -16.52 -58.34
N THR A 573 17.58 -15.28 -58.71
CA THR A 573 17.55 -14.49 -59.99
C THR A 573 16.17 -14.02 -60.52
N LYS A 574 16.19 -12.75 -61.02
CA LYS A 574 15.25 -12.00 -61.91
C LYS A 574 14.01 -11.34 -61.26
N ALA A 575 13.45 -10.21 -61.74
CA ALA A 575 13.85 -9.12 -62.64
C ALA A 575 12.69 -8.09 -62.72
N LYS A 576 13.03 -6.78 -62.83
CA LYS A 576 12.53 -5.76 -63.78
C LYS A 576 11.04 -5.34 -63.84
N SER A 577 10.83 -4.00 -63.84
CA SER A 577 9.86 -3.20 -64.63
C SER A 577 9.21 -2.10 -63.75
N SER A 578 9.68 -0.85 -63.81
CA SER A 578 9.26 0.23 -64.74
C SER A 578 7.80 0.65 -64.57
N ARG A 579 7.53 1.88 -64.11
CA ARG A 579 7.24 3.06 -64.94
C ARG A 579 6.77 4.22 -64.04
N GLU A 580 7.20 5.41 -64.43
CA GLU A 580 7.08 6.71 -63.78
C GLU A 580 5.72 7.41 -64.13
N PRO A 581 5.46 8.68 -63.75
CA PRO A 581 4.24 9.14 -63.08
C PRO A 581 3.30 9.94 -64.03
N PRO A 582 2.30 10.67 -63.48
CA PRO A 582 2.50 12.13 -63.47
C PRO A 582 1.93 12.87 -62.23
N LYS A 583 2.69 13.88 -61.77
CA LYS A 583 2.20 15.18 -61.24
C LYS A 583 1.77 16.06 -62.45
N PRO A 584 1.23 17.29 -62.36
CA PRO A 584 1.06 18.20 -61.21
C PRO A 584 -0.27 19.01 -61.22
N ALA A 585 -0.43 19.89 -60.22
CA ALA A 585 -0.97 21.27 -60.27
C ALA A 585 -1.69 21.54 -58.94
N ALA A 586 -1.10 22.22 -57.95
CA ALA A 586 -0.66 23.61 -57.88
C ALA A 586 -1.81 24.63 -57.84
N GLN A 587 -1.62 25.59 -56.93
CA GLN A 587 -2.33 26.85 -56.71
C GLN A 587 -3.66 26.78 -55.94
N ALA A 588 -4.04 27.78 -55.16
CA ALA A 588 -3.33 28.80 -54.40
C ALA A 588 -4.41 29.55 -53.61
N ARG A 589 -4.03 30.05 -52.44
CA ARG A 589 -4.45 31.35 -51.87
C ARG A 589 -5.90 31.58 -51.39
N ARG A 590 -5.90 32.12 -50.16
CA ARG A 590 -6.52 33.37 -49.67
C ARG A 590 -7.79 33.27 -48.79
N VAL A 591 -7.59 33.80 -47.57
CA VAL A 591 -8.34 34.89 -46.91
C VAL A 591 -9.61 34.52 -46.15
N GLU A 592 -9.46 34.56 -44.81
CA GLU A 592 -10.11 35.53 -43.91
C GLU A 592 -11.63 35.68 -43.99
N SER A 593 -12.32 35.42 -42.87
CA SER A 593 -13.09 36.48 -42.17
C SER A 593 -13.98 35.92 -41.05
N THR A 594 -14.04 36.72 -39.99
CA THR A 594 -15.22 37.05 -39.16
C THR A 594 -15.87 35.98 -38.25
N ARG A 595 -15.58 36.14 -36.95
CA ARG A 595 -16.48 36.78 -35.96
C ARG A 595 -17.97 36.40 -36.05
N ARG A 596 -18.47 35.64 -35.07
CA ARG A 596 -19.84 35.75 -34.54
C ARG A 596 -19.93 35.15 -33.11
N GLN A 597 -20.09 36.04 -32.12
CA GLN A 597 -20.88 35.73 -30.91
C GLN A 597 -22.36 35.76 -31.30
N PRO A 598 -23.25 35.13 -30.50
CA PRO A 598 -24.13 35.96 -29.68
C PRO A 598 -24.48 35.41 -28.28
N ALA A 599 -24.53 36.35 -27.34
CA ALA A 599 -25.63 36.67 -26.42
C ALA A 599 -26.41 35.57 -25.63
N ARG A 600 -26.27 35.69 -24.31
CA ARG A 600 -27.32 35.93 -23.30
C ARG A 600 -28.71 35.31 -23.52
N ARG A 601 -29.13 34.49 -22.55
CA ARG A 601 -30.52 34.49 -22.06
C ARG A 601 -30.57 34.18 -20.57
N ALA A 602 -30.95 35.19 -19.79
CA ALA A 602 -31.37 35.08 -18.40
C ALA A 602 -32.87 34.70 -18.33
N LYS A 603 -33.25 33.89 -17.34
CA LYS A 603 -34.57 33.76 -16.68
C LYS A 603 -34.29 32.96 -15.40
N GLY A 604 -34.37 33.55 -14.21
CA GLY A 604 -35.59 33.58 -13.37
C GLY A 604 -35.85 32.16 -12.84
N GLY A 605 -35.58 31.80 -11.58
CA GLY A 605 -36.02 32.44 -10.35
C GLY A 605 -37.21 31.65 -9.81
N LYS A 606 -37.01 30.80 -8.80
CA LYS A 606 -38.08 30.36 -7.89
C LYS A 606 -37.51 29.84 -6.57
N VAL A 607 -38.05 30.43 -5.52
CA VAL A 607 -37.84 30.22 -4.08
C VAL A 607 -38.81 29.15 -3.59
N ALA A 608 -38.36 28.30 -2.66
CA ALA A 608 -39.13 27.56 -1.65
C ALA A 608 -38.06 27.06 -0.63
N SER A 609 -37.87 27.65 0.55
CA SER A 609 -38.69 27.70 1.77
C SER A 609 -39.00 26.33 2.39
N GLU A 610 -38.47 26.15 3.60
CA GLU A 610 -38.97 25.38 4.75
C GLU A 610 -38.96 23.85 4.68
N ALA A 611 -38.14 23.23 5.55
CA ALA A 611 -38.62 22.62 6.80
C ALA A 611 -37.44 21.90 7.50
N GLU A 612 -37.03 22.42 8.65
CA GLU A 612 -36.33 21.64 9.68
C GLU A 612 -37.34 20.74 10.42
N PRO A 613 -36.85 19.67 11.06
CA PRO A 613 -37.35 19.36 12.39
C PRO A 613 -36.23 19.32 13.42
N GLU A 614 -36.51 20.04 14.50
CA GLU A 614 -35.92 19.99 15.83
C GLU A 614 -36.02 18.59 16.45
N GLU A 615 -34.94 18.24 17.16
CA GLU A 615 -34.92 17.74 18.55
C GLU A 615 -35.88 16.60 18.97
N GLU A 616 -35.28 15.47 19.37
CA GLU A 616 -35.73 14.73 20.56
C GLU A 616 -34.49 14.29 21.36
N GLU A 617 -34.32 14.96 22.51
CA GLU A 617 -33.55 14.48 23.66
C GLU A 617 -34.11 13.15 24.15
N TYR A 618 -33.23 12.22 24.52
CA TYR A 618 -33.58 11.11 25.41
C TYR A 618 -32.53 11.07 26.52
N ILE A 619 -32.86 11.72 27.63
CA ILE A 619 -32.31 11.49 28.96
C ILE A 619 -33.39 10.70 29.70
N ASP A 620 -33.08 9.53 30.26
CA ASP A 620 -33.08 9.32 31.72
C ASP A 620 -32.84 7.85 32.12
N GLY A 621 -32.11 7.69 33.23
CA GLY A 621 -32.36 6.70 34.28
C GLY A 621 -31.97 5.24 34.06
N LEU A 622 -30.88 4.81 34.72
CA LEU A 622 -30.92 3.68 35.66
C LEU A 622 -29.60 3.64 36.45
N ASP A 623 -29.58 4.42 37.54
CA ASP A 623 -28.85 4.13 38.76
C ASP A 623 -29.64 3.11 39.61
N ASP A 624 -28.92 2.49 40.53
CA ASP A 624 -29.35 1.71 41.71
C ASP A 624 -29.76 0.24 41.53
N MET A 625 -28.91 -0.63 42.11
CA MET A 625 -29.17 -1.88 42.86
C MET A 625 -27.93 -2.80 42.69
N LEU A 626 -27.13 -3.22 43.67
CA LEU A 626 -27.25 -3.31 45.12
C LEU A 626 -25.85 -3.49 45.73
N GLU A 627 -25.62 -2.83 46.87
CA GLU A 627 -24.67 -3.21 47.90
C GLU A 627 -25.08 -4.54 48.57
N GLU A 628 -24.09 -5.33 49.01
CA GLU A 628 -23.97 -5.93 50.36
C GLU A 628 -23.30 -7.31 50.40
N SER A 629 -22.60 -7.52 51.53
CA SER A 629 -21.81 -8.66 52.02
C SER A 629 -20.43 -8.82 51.34
N GLY A 630 -19.30 -8.48 51.97
CA GLY A 630 -19.02 -8.40 53.39
C GLY A 630 -18.90 -9.81 53.97
N ASP A 631 -17.67 -10.32 54.02
CA ASP A 631 -17.20 -11.10 55.16
C ASP A 631 -15.67 -11.12 55.16
N GLU A 632 -15.17 -10.73 56.32
CA GLU A 632 -13.80 -10.73 56.79
C GLU A 632 -13.33 -12.17 56.98
N ASP A 633 -12.05 -12.45 56.72
CA ASP A 633 -11.31 -13.34 57.60
C ASP A 633 -9.82 -12.96 57.53
N GLU A 634 -9.39 -12.32 58.63
CA GLU A 634 -8.01 -12.29 59.07
C GLU A 634 -7.52 -13.73 59.28
N SER A 635 -6.26 -14.03 58.92
CA SER A 635 -5.24 -14.42 59.91
C SER A 635 -3.97 -15.03 59.29
N VAL A 636 -2.86 -14.40 59.68
CA VAL A 636 -1.63 -15.05 60.19
C VAL A 636 -0.70 -15.76 59.19
N GLY A 637 0.42 -15.07 58.91
CA GLY A 637 1.74 -15.44 59.45
C GLY A 637 2.42 -16.71 58.90
N GLY A 638 3.54 -16.49 58.18
CA GLY A 638 4.51 -17.50 57.79
C GLY A 638 5.50 -16.99 56.76
#